data_AF-A0A9E0V970-F1
#
_entry.id   AF-A0A9E0V970-F1
#
_cell.length_a   1.000
_cell.length_b   1.000
_cell.length_c   1.000
_cell.angle_alpha   90.00
_cell.angle_beta   90.00
_cell.angle_gamma   90.00
#
_symmetry.space_group_name_H-M   'P 1'
#
loop_
_entity.id
_entity.type
_entity.pdbx_description
1 polymer ?
#
loop_
_entity_poly.entity_id
_entity_poly.type
_entity_poly.pdbx_seq_one_letter_code
_entity_poly.pdbx_strand_id
1 'polypeptide(L)'
;MQNKDCTNFVRGKIVGICESILKEEIGIIAGSRKIISVGFELLDNNDEDFLFFVGIESQTDHLPVDFERRNWSSEALERKDKEIAEFESDLREDVFKACQKLINRFDMKNI
;
A
#
# COMPACT_ATOMS: atom_id res chain seq x y z
N MET A 1 15.35 12.82 22.63
CA MET A 1 14.67 13.75 21.70
C MET A 1 14.91 13.25 20.28
N GLN A 2 14.28 12.13 19.88
CA GLN A 2 14.53 11.47 18.59
C GLN A 2 13.35 10.61 18.08
N ASN A 3 12.23 10.57 18.82
CA ASN A 3 11.11 9.65 18.54
C ASN A 3 10.00 10.33 17.72
N LYS A 4 9.67 11.59 18.02
CA LYS A 4 8.53 12.30 17.43
C LYS A 4 8.72 12.67 15.94
N ASP A 5 9.94 13.03 15.55
CA ASP A 5 10.25 13.41 14.17
C ASP A 5 10.24 12.19 13.23
N CYS A 6 10.72 11.04 13.72
CA CYS A 6 10.62 9.77 13.01
C CYS A 6 9.15 9.37 12.81
N THR A 7 8.33 9.46 13.86
CA THR A 7 6.89 9.17 13.76
C THR A 7 6.19 10.05 12.73
N ASN A 8 6.44 11.36 12.74
CA ASN A 8 5.83 12.29 11.79
C ASN A 8 6.30 12.04 10.34
N PHE A 9 7.57 11.70 10.16
CA PHE A 9 8.11 11.37 8.84
C PHE A 9 7.44 10.11 8.26
N VAL A 10 7.27 9.06 9.05
CA VAL A 10 6.61 7.83 8.59
C VAL A 10 5.12 8.08 8.33
N ARG A 11 4.43 8.86 9.17
CA ARG A 11 3.03 9.29 8.91
C ARG A 11 2.89 10.01 7.57
N GLY A 12 3.78 10.96 7.28
CA GLY A 12 3.82 11.67 6.01
C GLY A 12 4.04 10.73 4.81
N LYS A 13 4.89 9.71 4.96
CA LYS A 13 5.07 8.67 3.92
C LYS A 13 3.79 7.88 3.65
N ILE A 14 3.09 7.45 4.70
CA ILE A 14 1.84 6.70 4.57
C ILE A 14 0.81 7.55 3.81
N VAL A 15 0.63 8.81 4.20
CA VAL A 15 -0.26 9.76 3.50
C VAL A 15 0.13 9.88 2.02
N GLY A 16 1.41 10.10 1.72
CA GLY A 16 1.88 10.23 0.34
C GLY A 16 1.62 8.99 -0.51
N ILE A 17 1.80 7.79 0.04
CA ILE A 17 1.52 6.54 -0.69
C ILE A 17 0.01 6.40 -0.94
N CYS A 18 -0.83 6.65 0.07
CA CYS A 18 -2.29 6.64 -0.09
C CYS A 18 -2.75 7.63 -1.16
N GLU A 19 -2.20 8.84 -1.19
CA GLU A 19 -2.51 9.83 -2.23
C GLU A 19 -2.11 9.34 -3.63
N SER A 20 -0.95 8.71 -3.80
CA SER A 20 -0.54 8.14 -5.08
C SER A 20 -1.41 6.96 -5.52
N ILE A 21 -1.92 6.14 -4.60
CA ILE A 21 -2.91 5.08 -4.92
C ILE A 21 -4.21 5.73 -5.42
N LEU A 22 -4.72 6.74 -4.72
CA LEU A 22 -5.96 7.44 -5.10
C LEU A 22 -5.86 8.16 -6.45
N LYS A 23 -4.67 8.63 -6.81
CA LYS A 23 -4.37 9.23 -8.12
C LYS A 23 -3.98 8.22 -9.19
N GLU A 24 -3.94 6.93 -8.85
CA GLU A 24 -3.54 5.82 -9.74
C GLU A 24 -2.11 5.97 -10.30
N GLU A 25 -1.24 6.69 -9.59
CA GLU A 25 0.19 6.83 -9.93
C GLU A 25 0.97 5.56 -9.55
N ILE A 26 0.43 4.78 -8.60
CA ILE A 26 0.91 3.47 -8.19
C ILE A 26 -0.28 2.51 -8.09
N GLY A 27 -0.08 1.26 -8.52
CA GLY A 27 -1.09 0.20 -8.38
C GLY A 27 -1.40 -0.11 -6.92
N ILE A 28 -2.59 -0.65 -6.67
CA ILE A 28 -3.10 -1.00 -5.33
C ILE A 28 -2.17 -1.99 -4.61
N ILE A 29 -1.70 -3.04 -5.30
CA ILE A 29 -0.86 -4.08 -4.69
C ILE A 29 0.49 -3.49 -4.32
N ALA A 30 1.12 -2.76 -5.25
CA ALA A 30 2.41 -2.12 -5.03
C ALA A 30 2.33 -1.07 -3.91
N GLY A 31 1.26 -0.28 -3.88
CA GLY A 31 0.98 0.69 -2.82
C GLY A 31 0.79 0.02 -1.46
N SER A 32 0.01 -1.06 -1.40
CA SER A 32 -0.24 -1.83 -0.16
C SER A 32 1.07 -2.36 0.45
N ARG A 33 1.94 -2.96 -0.36
CA ARG A 33 3.27 -3.42 0.07
C ARG A 33 4.12 -2.28 0.65
N LYS A 34 4.09 -1.10 0.01
CA LYS A 34 4.82 0.08 0.49
C LYS A 34 4.24 0.60 1.82
N ILE A 35 2.92 0.64 1.97
CA ILE A 35 2.25 1.03 3.23
C ILE A 35 2.70 0.13 4.38
N ILE A 36 2.68 -1.20 4.18
CA ILE A 36 3.10 -2.17 5.21
C ILE A 36 4.58 -2.00 5.52
N SER A 37 5.44 -1.89 4.50
CA SER A 37 6.88 -1.75 4.68
C SER A 37 7.28 -0.51 5.47
N VAL A 38 6.55 0.60 5.34
CA VAL A 38 6.83 1.83 6.12
C VAL A 38 6.10 1.83 7.47
N GLY A 39 4.90 1.24 7.53
CA GLY A 39 4.05 1.22 8.73
C GLY A 39 4.54 0.26 9.81
N PHE A 40 5.33 -0.76 9.45
CA PHE A 40 5.82 -1.78 10.38
C PHE A 40 6.57 -1.20 11.60
N GLU A 41 7.28 -0.08 11.42
CA GLU A 41 8.02 0.57 12.52
C GLU A 41 7.14 1.44 13.44
N LEU A 42 5.93 1.79 13.00
CA LEU A 42 5.07 2.79 13.63
C LEU A 42 3.95 2.20 14.49
N LEU A 43 3.60 0.93 14.29
CA LEU A 43 2.26 0.43 14.59
C LEU A 43 2.28 -0.85 15.40
N ASP A 44 1.26 -0.99 16.24
CA ASP A 44 0.96 -2.25 16.90
C ASP A 44 0.49 -3.26 15.85
N ASN A 45 0.88 -4.53 15.99
CA ASN A 45 0.62 -5.59 15.00
C ASN A 45 -0.88 -5.86 14.74
N ASN A 46 -1.77 -5.26 15.54
CA ASN A 46 -3.23 -5.44 15.49
C ASN A 46 -4.00 -4.19 15.01
N ASP A 47 -3.33 -3.23 14.36
CA ASP A 47 -4.03 -2.06 13.79
C ASP A 47 -4.91 -2.49 12.60
N GLU A 48 -6.23 -2.46 12.78
CA GLU A 48 -7.21 -2.88 11.77
C GLU A 48 -7.06 -2.13 10.44
N ASP A 49 -6.63 -0.86 10.47
CA ASP A 49 -6.43 -0.08 9.25
C ASP A 49 -5.28 -0.64 8.39
N PHE A 50 -4.34 -1.34 9.02
CA PHE A 50 -3.17 -1.95 8.36
C PHE A 50 -3.39 -3.42 8.05
N LEU A 51 -4.17 -4.14 8.88
CA LEU A 51 -4.55 -5.53 8.62
C LEU A 51 -5.23 -5.71 7.26
N PHE A 52 -6.01 -4.71 6.81
CA PHE A 52 -6.59 -4.72 5.46
C PHE A 52 -5.52 -4.80 4.36
N PHE A 53 -4.48 -3.97 4.44
CA PHE A 53 -3.37 -3.98 3.48
C PHE A 53 -2.52 -5.24 3.61
N VAL A 54 -2.29 -5.75 4.82
CA VAL A 54 -1.62 -7.04 5.05
C VAL A 54 -2.37 -8.19 4.39
N GLY A 55 -3.71 -8.17 4.45
CA GLY A 55 -4.55 -9.13 3.75
C GLY A 55 -4.40 -9.06 2.23
N ILE A 56 -4.23 -7.86 1.66
CA ILE A 56 -3.93 -7.69 0.23
C ILE A 56 -2.56 -8.29 -0.10
N GLU A 57 -1.53 -7.94 0.67
CA GLU A 57 -0.17 -8.42 0.43
C GLU A 57 -0.08 -9.95 0.49
N SER A 58 -0.70 -10.57 1.48
CA SER A 58 -0.75 -12.03 1.63
C SER A 58 -1.46 -12.74 0.48
N GLN A 59 -2.53 -12.14 -0.07
CA GLN A 59 -3.25 -12.72 -1.22
C GLN A 59 -2.51 -12.52 -2.56
N THR A 60 -1.53 -11.63 -2.59
CA THR A 60 -0.88 -11.18 -3.82
C THR A 60 0.64 -11.31 -3.76
N ASP A 61 1.18 -12.06 -2.80
CA ASP A 61 2.62 -12.23 -2.58
C ASP A 61 3.35 -12.81 -3.80
N HIS A 62 2.66 -13.65 -4.57
CA HIS A 62 3.13 -14.25 -5.81
C HIS A 62 3.07 -13.33 -7.04
N LEU A 63 2.45 -12.15 -6.94
CA LEU A 63 2.27 -11.22 -8.06
C LEU A 63 3.48 -10.28 -8.19
N PRO A 64 4.10 -10.17 -9.38
CA PRO A 64 5.27 -9.33 -9.57
C PRO A 64 4.83 -7.89 -9.87
N VAL A 65 4.95 -6.97 -8.92
CA VAL A 65 4.49 -5.57 -9.05
C VAL A 65 5.60 -4.54 -8.83
N ASP A 66 6.80 -4.97 -8.42
CA ASP A 66 7.96 -4.10 -8.21
C ASP A 66 9.21 -4.68 -8.93
N PHE A 67 10.39 -4.46 -8.37
CA PHE A 67 11.69 -4.80 -8.94
C PHE A 67 11.84 -6.26 -9.35
N GLU A 68 11.09 -7.18 -8.74
CA GLU A 68 11.10 -8.61 -9.05
C GLU A 68 10.69 -8.88 -10.50
N ARG A 69 9.88 -8.01 -11.13
CA ARG A 69 9.45 -8.13 -12.54
C ARG A 69 10.62 -8.31 -13.51
N ARG A 70 11.80 -7.75 -13.20
CA ARG A 70 13.01 -7.89 -14.03
C ARG A 70 13.51 -9.33 -14.16
N ASN A 71 13.11 -10.20 -13.24
CA ASN A 71 13.51 -11.61 -13.20
C ASN A 71 12.48 -12.53 -13.89
N TRP A 72 11.38 -11.99 -14.41
CA TRP A 72 10.30 -12.76 -15.02
C TRP A 72 10.38 -12.70 -16.55
N SER A 73 9.99 -13.79 -17.20
CA SER A 73 9.79 -13.80 -18.66
C SER A 73 8.60 -12.91 -19.04
N SER A 74 8.65 -12.30 -20.23
CA SER A 74 7.56 -11.46 -20.74
C SER A 74 6.20 -12.19 -20.80
N GLU A 75 6.18 -13.48 -21.16
CA GLU A 75 4.95 -14.28 -21.21
C GLU A 75 4.33 -14.46 -19.81
N ALA A 76 5.17 -14.74 -18.80
CA ALA A 76 4.69 -14.86 -17.43
C ALA A 76 4.18 -13.52 -16.87
N LEU A 77 4.83 -12.41 -17.23
CA LEU A 77 4.35 -11.07 -16.88
C LEU A 77 2.98 -10.78 -17.49
N GLU A 78 2.76 -11.07 -18.78
CA GLU A 78 1.46 -10.82 -19.41
C GLU A 78 0.32 -11.58 -18.74
N ARG A 79 0.56 -12.83 -18.32
CA ARG A 79 -0.42 -13.62 -17.56
C ARG A 79 -0.70 -13.02 -16.18
N LYS A 80 0.35 -12.59 -15.47
CA LYS A 80 0.20 -11.99 -14.13
C LYS A 80 -0.37 -10.58 -14.16
N ASP A 81 -0.14 -9.82 -15.22
CA ASP A 81 -0.70 -8.47 -15.39
C ASP A 81 -2.23 -8.52 -15.52
N LYS A 82 -2.79 -9.58 -16.12
CA LYS A 82 -4.25 -9.81 -16.17
C LYS A 82 -4.81 -10.08 -14.77
N GLU A 83 -4.16 -10.96 -14.03
CA GLU A 83 -4.54 -11.30 -12.65
C GLU A 83 -4.44 -10.08 -11.71
N ILE A 84 -3.39 -9.27 -11.86
CA ILE A 84 -3.24 -7.99 -11.15
C ILE A 84 -4.41 -7.06 -11.49
N ALA A 85 -4.71 -6.85 -12.78
CA ALA A 85 -5.76 -5.93 -13.19
C ALA A 85 -7.15 -6.35 -12.68
N GLU A 86 -7.46 -7.65 -12.72
CA GLU A 86 -8.71 -8.20 -12.17
C GLU A 86 -8.80 -7.95 -10.66
N PHE A 87 -7.77 -8.35 -9.91
CA PHE A 87 -7.74 -8.18 -8.45
C PHE A 87 -7.83 -6.71 -8.01
N GLU A 88 -7.08 -5.82 -8.67
CA GLU A 88 -7.09 -4.39 -8.35
C GLU A 88 -8.41 -3.72 -8.71
N SER A 89 -9.06 -4.14 -9.80
CA SER A 89 -10.39 -3.64 -10.17
C SER A 89 -11.43 -4.00 -9.11
N ASP A 90 -11.42 -5.24 -8.62
CA ASP A 90 -12.41 -5.74 -7.66
C ASP A 90 -12.30 -5.06 -6.28
N LEU A 91 -11.09 -4.70 -5.85
CA LEU A 91 -10.85 -4.09 -4.53
C LEU A 91 -10.78 -2.56 -4.55
N ARG A 92 -10.88 -1.93 -5.73
CA ARG A 92 -10.59 -0.51 -5.91
C ARG A 92 -11.33 0.40 -4.94
N GLU A 93 -12.65 0.23 -4.83
CA GLU A 93 -13.45 1.10 -3.97
C GLU A 93 -13.09 0.97 -2.49
N ASP A 94 -12.82 -0.25 -2.03
CA ASP A 94 -12.51 -0.52 -0.63
C ASP A 94 -11.11 -0.04 -0.26
N VAL A 95 -10.14 -0.20 -1.18
CA VAL A 95 -8.80 0.36 -1.03
C VAL A 95 -8.85 1.88 -1.01
N PHE A 96 -9.67 2.51 -1.84
CA PHE A 96 -9.80 3.96 -1.86
C PHE A 96 -10.39 4.48 -0.55
N LYS A 97 -11.41 3.80 0.01
CA LYS A 97 -11.95 4.11 1.34
C LYS A 97 -10.89 3.93 2.44
N ALA A 98 -10.11 2.85 2.39
CA ALA A 98 -9.05 2.58 3.36
C ALA A 98 -7.93 3.64 3.28
N CYS A 99 -7.51 4.03 2.07
CA CYS A 99 -6.54 5.11 1.86
C CYS A 99 -7.06 6.43 2.42
N GLN A 100 -8.32 6.78 2.19
CA GLN A 100 -8.90 8.00 2.76
C GLN A 100 -8.94 7.96 4.29
N LYS A 101 -9.22 6.80 4.89
CA LYS A 101 -9.19 6.61 6.35
C LYS A 101 -7.77 6.83 6.91
N LEU A 102 -6.75 6.25 6.28
CA LEU A 102 -5.35 6.46 6.67
C LEU A 102 -4.90 7.91 6.50
N ILE A 103 -5.28 8.57 5.40
CA ILE A 103 -5.01 9.99 5.18
C ILE A 103 -5.62 10.82 6.31
N ASN A 104 -6.92 10.65 6.59
CA ASN A 104 -7.59 11.41 7.65
C ASN A 104 -6.95 11.19 9.03
N ARG A 105 -6.48 9.96 9.30
CA ARG A 105 -5.85 9.60 10.57
C ARG A 105 -4.45 10.18 10.74
N PHE A 106 -3.69 10.33 9.66
CA PHE A 106 -2.28 10.73 9.70
C PHE A 106 -1.98 12.09 9.10
N ASP A 107 -2.98 12.77 8.51
CA ASP A 107 -2.83 14.13 8.02
C ASP A 107 -2.50 15.08 9.17
N MET A 108 -1.30 15.63 9.11
CA MET A 108 -0.78 16.55 10.11
C MET A 108 -1.43 17.93 10.05
N LYS A 109 -2.27 18.22 9.03
CA LYS A 109 -3.05 19.47 8.94
C LYS A 109 -4.27 19.49 9.86
N ASN A 110 -4.66 18.35 10.42
CA ASN A 110 -5.83 18.21 11.30
C ASN A 110 -5.46 18.13 12.80
N ILE A 111 -4.21 18.46 13.18
CA ILE A 111 -3.70 18.44 14.56
C ILE A 111 -3.39 19.86 15.03
#